data_AF-A0A2W5Z2G5-F1
#
_entry.id   AF-A0A2W5Z2G5-F1
#
_cell.length_a   1.000
_cell.length_b   1.000
_cell.length_c   1.000
_cell.angle_alpha   90.00
_cell.angle_beta   90.00
_cell.angle_gamma   90.00
#
_symmetry.space_group_name_H-M   'P 1'
#
loop_
_entity.id
_entity.type
_entity.pdbx_description
1 polymer ?
#
loop_
_entity_poly.entity_id
_entity_poly.type
_entity_poly.pdbx_seq_one_letter_code
_entity_poly.pdbx_strand_id
1 'polypeptide(L)' 'MTLPIALDAMGTDRGPGEVVAAARQARDDHGIEVVLVGHPDALGDTDGIEVLAATQVVDMGDDPA' A
#
# COMPACT_ATOMS: atom_id res chain seq x y z
N MET A 1 6.80 7.75 20.19
CA MET A 1 6.39 6.75 19.19
C MET A 1 5.55 7.47 18.17
N THR A 2 5.99 7.49 16.92
CA THR A 2 5.17 7.88 15.77
C THR A 2 4.22 6.73 15.43
N LEU A 3 3.02 7.06 14.98
CA LEU A 3 2.08 6.06 14.46
C LEU A 3 2.36 5.87 12.96
N PRO A 4 2.28 4.64 12.43
CA PRO A 4 2.51 4.39 11.02
C PRO A 4 1.37 4.97 10.16
N ILE A 5 1.68 5.26 8.91
CA ILE A 5 0.69 5.65 7.90
C ILE A 5 0.15 4.37 7.25
N ALA A 6 -1.17 4.17 7.33
CA ALA A 6 -1.85 3.16 6.53
C ALA A 6 -1.98 3.65 5.09
N LEU A 7 -1.47 2.87 4.13
CA LEU A 7 -1.46 3.22 2.72
C LEU A 7 -2.23 2.16 1.91
N ASP A 8 -3.31 2.58 1.26
CA ASP A 8 -4.00 1.74 0.27
C ASP A 8 -3.11 1.55 -0.96
N ALA A 9 -2.75 0.30 -1.22
CA ALA A 9 -1.90 -0.09 -2.33
C ALA A 9 -2.68 -0.46 -3.61
N MET A 10 -4.01 -0.52 -3.53
CA MET A 10 -4.87 -0.99 -4.63
C MET A 10 -5.51 0.16 -5.42
N GLY A 11 -5.72 1.32 -4.81
CA GLY A 11 -6.19 2.54 -5.49
C GLY A 11 -5.11 3.23 -6.33
N THR A 12 -4.83 2.71 -7.53
CA THR A 12 -3.70 3.18 -8.36
C THR A 12 -3.97 3.05 -9.85
N ASP A 13 -3.57 4.08 -10.61
CA ASP A 13 -3.60 4.06 -12.08
C ASP A 13 -2.42 3.28 -12.68
N ARG A 14 -1.31 3.16 -11.94
CA ARG A 14 -0.05 2.56 -12.43
C ARG A 14 0.24 1.20 -11.81
N GLY A 15 -0.71 0.65 -11.08
CA GLY A 15 -0.62 -0.65 -10.43
C GLY A 15 0.03 -0.61 -9.03
N PRO A 16 -0.15 -1.67 -8.23
CA PRO A 16 0.27 -1.67 -6.81
C PRO A 16 1.78 -1.59 -6.59
N GLY A 17 2.58 -2.09 -7.54
CA GLY A 17 4.05 -2.07 -7.44
C GLY A 17 4.64 -0.67 -7.33
N GLU A 18 4.02 0.34 -7.96
CA GLU A 18 4.44 1.74 -7.83
C GLU A 18 4.19 2.29 -6.41
N VAL A 19 3.09 1.87 -5.78
CA VAL A 19 2.76 2.26 -4.40
C VAL A 19 3.74 1.61 -3.42
N VAL A 20 4.08 0.35 -3.64
CA VAL A 20 5.09 -0.37 -2.83
C VAL A 20 6.47 0.29 -2.97
N ALA A 21 6.88 0.66 -4.18
CA ALA A 21 8.14 1.37 -4.40
C ALA A 21 8.18 2.73 -3.67
N ALA A 22 7.09 3.49 -3.71
CA ALA A 22 6.97 4.76 -2.99
C ALA A 22 6.99 4.57 -1.46
N ALA A 23 6.35 3.52 -0.93
CA ALA A 23 6.36 3.20 0.49
C ALA A 23 7.78 2.85 0.99
N ARG A 24 8.55 2.09 0.20
CA ARG A 24 9.96 1.80 0.48
C ARG A 24 10.79 3.08 0.48
N GLN A 25 10.61 3.93 -0.52
CA GLN A 25 11.30 5.21 -0.58
C GLN A 25 10.98 6.09 0.64
N ALA A 26 9.72 6.16 1.07
CA ALA A 26 9.33 6.93 2.26
C ALA A 26 9.97 6.41 3.56
N ARG A 27 10.08 5.09 3.70
CA ARG A 27 10.78 4.46 4.83
C ARG A 27 12.28 4.76 4.79
N ASP A 28 12.91 4.58 3.64
CA ASP A 28 14.38 4.59 3.52
C ASP A 28 14.93 6.02 3.47
N ASP A 29 14.29 6.94 2.74
CA ASP A 29 14.75 8.32 2.57
C ASP A 29 14.28 9.26 3.69
N HIS A 30 13.15 8.95 4.33
CA HIS A 30 12.48 9.87 5.27
C HIS A 30 12.19 9.27 6.64
N GLY A 31 12.42 7.97 6.86
CA GLY A 31 12.13 7.30 8.13
C GLY A 31 10.63 7.26 8.45
N ILE A 32 9.76 7.34 7.44
CA ILE A 32 8.31 7.31 7.62
C ILE A 32 7.87 5.84 7.69
N GLU A 33 7.28 5.47 8.82
CA GLU A 33 6.71 4.13 8.99
C GLU A 33 5.40 4.00 8.19
N VAL A 34 5.31 2.96 7.36
CA VAL A 34 4.16 2.67 6.49
C VAL A 34 3.67 1.25 6.75
N VAL A 35 2.36 1.08 6.72
CA VAL A 35 1.69 -0.23 6.66
C VAL A 35 0.89 -0.26 5.36
N LEU A 36 1.12 -1.28 4.52
CA LEU A 36 0.41 -1.45 3.26
C LEU A 36 -0.93 -2.15 3.51
N VAL A 37 -2.00 -1.65 2.88
CA VAL A 37 -3.31 -2.31 2.86
C VAL A 37 -3.62 -2.71 1.42
N GLY A 38 -3.86 -4.00 1.18
CA GLY A 38 -4.13 -4.47 -0.17
C GLY A 38 -4.12 -5.99 -0.33
N HIS A 39 -4.30 -6.45 -1.57
CA HIS A 39 -4.31 -7.88 -1.90
C HIS A 39 -2.87 -8.42 -1.97
N PRO A 40 -2.43 -9.34 -1.08
CA PRO A 40 -1.03 -9.73 -0.95
C PRO A 40 -0.40 -10.21 -2.27
N ASP A 41 -1.12 -10.99 -3.05
CA ASP A 41 -0.62 -11.52 -4.34
C ASP A 41 -0.38 -10.44 -5.41
N ALA A 42 -0.99 -9.25 -5.26
CA ALA A 42 -0.84 -8.15 -6.20
C ALA A 42 0.31 -7.20 -5.84
N LEU A 43 0.80 -7.23 -4.59
CA LEU A 43 1.84 -6.31 -4.09
C LEU A 43 3.25 -6.74 -4.50
N GLY A 44 3.44 -8.01 -4.84
CA GLY A 44 4.76 -8.56 -5.14
C GLY A 44 5.67 -8.54 -3.92
N ASP A 45 6.93 -8.17 -4.13
CA ASP A 45 7.88 -8.00 -3.03
C ASP A 45 7.63 -6.66 -2.32
N THR A 46 7.45 -6.69 -1.00
CA THR A 46 7.23 -5.49 -0.16
C THR A 46 8.48 -5.06 0.62
N ASP A 47 9.60 -5.80 0.50
CA ASP A 47 10.85 -5.53 1.22
C ASP A 47 10.64 -5.40 2.74
N GLY A 48 9.84 -6.32 3.29
CA GLY A 48 9.58 -6.40 4.72
C GLY A 48 8.65 -5.32 5.30
N ILE A 49 8.04 -4.47 4.47
CA ILE A 49 6.96 -3.58 4.91
C ILE A 49 5.75 -4.45 5.30
N GLU A 50 5.16 -4.15 6.46
CA GLU A 50 3.97 -4.84 6.96
C GLU A 50 2.79 -4.71 5.96
N VAL A 51 2.10 -5.82 5.73
CA VAL A 51 0.92 -5.89 4.86
C VAL A 51 -0.29 -6.31 5.68
N LEU A 52 -1.30 -5.45 5.74
CA LEU A 52 -2.64 -5.79 6.17
C LEU A 52 -3.43 -6.28 4.95
N ALA A 53 -3.72 -7.58 4.93
CA ALA A 53 -4.41 -8.20 3.81
C ALA A 53 -5.84 -7.66 3.67
N ALA A 54 -6.15 -7.16 2.47
CA ALA A 54 -7.51 -6.84 2.04
C ALA A 54 -7.86 -7.72 0.83
N THR A 55 -8.92 -8.53 0.95
CA THR A 55 -9.33 -9.48 -0.09
C THR A 55 -10.26 -8.88 -1.13
N GLN A 56 -10.69 -7.63 -0.93
CA GLN A 56 -11.60 -6.91 -1.83
C GLN A 56 -10.99 -5.54 -2.15
N VAL A 57 -11.28 -5.06 -3.36
CA VAL A 57 -10.88 -3.75 -3.87
C VAL A 57 -12.16 -3.03 -4.30
N VAL A 58 -12.24 -1.73 -4.03
CA VAL A 58 -13.31 -0.88 -4.56
C VAL A 58 -12.91 -0.49 -5.96
N ASP A 59 -13.71 -0.87 -6.95
CA ASP A 59 -13.43 -0.54 -8.34
C ASP A 59 -13.76 0.92 -8.62
N MET A 60 -13.08 1.51 -9.61
CA MET A 60 -13.26 2.93 -10.00
C MET A 60 -14.72 3.28 -10.35
N GLY A 61 -15.50 2.29 -10.79
CA GLY A 61 -16.90 2.44 -11.18
C GLY A 61 -17.91 2.14 -10.08
N ASP A 62 -17.46 1.74 -8.89
CA ASP A 62 -18.36 1.47 -7.77
C ASP A 62 -18.93 2.77 -7.21
N ASP A 63 -20.19 2.74 -6.79
CA ASP A 63 -20.81 3.88 -6.11
C ASP A 63 -20.11 4.14 -4.77
N PRO A 64 -19.63 5.37 -4.51
CA PRO A 64 -19.17 5.73 -3.18
C PRO A 64 -20.38 5.73 -2.23
N ALA A 65 -20.19 5.16 -1.04
CA ALA A 65 -21.22 5.01 -0.01
C ALA A 65 -21.85 6.34 0.45
#